data_AF-A0A1B9PNB0-F1
#
_entry.id   AF-A0A1B9PNB0-F1
#
_cell.length_a   1.000
_cell.length_b   1.000
_cell.length_c   1.000
_cell.angle_alpha   90.00
_cell.angle_beta   90.00
_cell.angle_gamma   90.00
#
_symmetry.space_group_name_H-M   'P 1'
#
loop_
_entity.id
_entity.type
_entity.pdbx_description
1 polymer ?
#
loop_
_entity_poly.entity_id
_entity_poly.type
_entity_poly.pdbx_seq_one_letter_code
_entity_poly.pdbx_strand_id
1 'polypeptide(L)'
;MTTITIPKNKRDELIHKFQGYFEQELDMELGQFDGEFLLDFIIKQTGPVFYNQGLADAQTIIERKTQDIADEIYEIEMIEN
;
A
#
# COMPACT_ATOMS: atom_id res chain seq x y z
N MET A 1 -14.42 1.79 6.33
CA MET A 1 -13.08 1.22 6.06
C MET A 1 -12.98 1.03 4.56
N THR A 2 -11.92 1.54 3.92
CA THR A 2 -11.73 1.32 2.49
C THR A 2 -11.40 -0.14 2.25
N THR A 3 -12.22 -0.83 1.48
CA THR A 3 -11.93 -2.21 1.06
C THR A 3 -10.87 -2.17 -0.03
N ILE A 4 -9.74 -2.84 0.21
CA ILE A 4 -8.70 -3.00 -0.81
C ILE A 4 -9.20 -4.05 -1.80
N THR A 5 -9.51 -3.61 -3.02
CA THR A 5 -10.00 -4.47 -4.10
C THR A 5 -8.93 -4.58 -5.17
N ILE A 6 -8.48 -5.80 -5.45
CA ILE A 6 -7.56 -6.09 -6.55
C ILE A 6 -8.37 -6.54 -7.78
N PRO A 7 -8.18 -5.90 -8.96
CA PRO A 7 -8.82 -6.33 -10.20
C PRO A 7 -8.52 -7.80 -10.53
N LYS A 8 -9.48 -8.51 -11.13
CA LYS A 8 -9.38 -9.96 -11.40
C LYS A 8 -8.10 -10.34 -12.15
N ASN A 9 -7.76 -9.64 -13.22
CA ASN A 9 -6.52 -9.90 -13.99
C ASN A 9 -5.26 -9.81 -13.12
N LYS A 10 -5.23 -8.88 -12.16
CA LYS A 10 -4.11 -8.76 -11.21
C LYS A 10 -4.11 -9.83 -10.15
N ARG A 11 -5.28 -10.33 -9.74
CA ARG A 11 -5.37 -11.51 -8.87
C ARG A 11 -4.80 -12.74 -9.57
N ASP A 12 -5.22 -12.99 -10.82
CA ASP A 12 -4.74 -14.11 -11.63
C ASP A 12 -3.20 -14.06 -11.78
N GLU A 13 -2.64 -12.88 -12.08
CA GLU A 13 -1.18 -12.66 -12.14
C GLU A 13 -0.47 -12.95 -10.80
N LEU A 14 -1.05 -12.53 -9.66
CA LEU A 14 -0.47 -12.75 -8.34
C LEU A 14 -0.52 -14.23 -7.95
N ILE A 15 -1.62 -14.91 -8.22
CA ILE A 15 -1.78 -16.34 -7.95
C ILE A 15 -0.76 -17.14 -8.75
N HIS A 16 -0.57 -16.81 -10.04
CA HIS A 16 0.44 -17.47 -10.86
C HIS A 16 1.86 -17.31 -10.28
N LYS A 17 2.18 -16.12 -9.74
CA LYS A 17 3.46 -15.90 -9.04
C LYS A 17 3.57 -16.74 -7.77
N PHE A 18 2.50 -16.88 -7.00
CA PHE A 18 2.50 -17.73 -5.81
C PHE A 18 2.69 -19.20 -6.18
N GLN A 19 2.02 -19.68 -7.23
CA GLN A 19 2.21 -21.04 -7.75
C GLN A 19 3.67 -21.30 -8.10
N GLY A 20 4.28 -20.39 -8.86
CA GLY A 20 5.71 -20.49 -9.21
C GLY A 20 6.62 -20.50 -7.98
N TYR A 21 6.35 -19.68 -6.98
CA TYR A 21 7.12 -19.67 -5.72
C TYR A 21 6.96 -20.98 -4.94
N PHE A 22 5.73 -21.50 -4.82
CA PHE A 22 5.46 -22.75 -4.11
C PHE A 22 6.17 -23.94 -4.77
N GLU A 23 6.15 -24.01 -6.10
CA GLU A 23 6.82 -25.06 -6.85
C GLU A 23 8.35 -24.95 -6.70
N GLN A 24 8.91 -23.74 -6.88
CA GLN A 24 10.36 -23.54 -6.92
C GLN A 24 11.03 -23.60 -5.55
N GLU A 25 10.39 -23.03 -4.53
CA GLU A 25 11.01 -22.83 -3.22
C GLU A 25 10.52 -23.83 -2.17
N LEU A 26 9.32 -24.41 -2.35
CA LEU A 26 8.68 -25.27 -1.35
C LEU A 26 8.41 -26.69 -1.86
N ASP A 27 8.74 -27.02 -3.12
CA ASP A 27 8.47 -28.31 -3.77
C ASP A 27 7.00 -28.74 -3.62
N MET A 28 6.08 -27.78 -3.78
CA MET A 28 4.65 -27.95 -3.55
C MET A 28 3.82 -27.36 -4.69
N GLU A 29 2.82 -28.09 -5.14
CA GLU A 29 1.83 -27.56 -6.09
C GLU A 29 0.75 -26.75 -5.35
N LEU A 30 0.53 -25.51 -5.78
CA LEU A 30 -0.56 -24.67 -5.27
C LEU A 30 -1.70 -24.64 -6.30
N GLY A 31 -2.84 -25.22 -5.95
CA GLY A 31 -4.04 -25.18 -6.79
C GLY A 31 -4.58 -23.75 -6.96
N GLN A 32 -5.27 -23.48 -8.07
CA GLN A 32 -5.85 -22.15 -8.35
C GLN A 32 -6.77 -21.66 -7.22
N PHE A 33 -7.66 -22.53 -6.71
CA PHE A 33 -8.60 -22.17 -5.65
C PHE A 33 -7.88 -21.90 -4.32
N ASP A 34 -6.89 -22.71 -3.96
CA ASP A 34 -6.07 -22.49 -2.77
C ASP A 34 -5.27 -21.19 -2.88
N GLY A 35 -4.78 -20.85 -4.08
CA GLY A 35 -4.14 -19.57 -4.38
C GLY A 35 -5.06 -18.37 -4.18
N GLU A 36 -6.33 -18.45 -4.60
CA GLU A 36 -7.34 -17.40 -4.32
C GLU A 36 -7.55 -17.21 -2.82
N PHE A 37 -7.71 -18.30 -2.06
CA PHE A 37 -7.89 -18.23 -0.61
C PHE A 37 -6.66 -17.67 0.10
N LEU A 38 -5.46 -18.07 -0.32
CA LEU A 38 -4.20 -17.54 0.20
C LEU A 38 -4.08 -16.04 -0.09
N LEU A 39 -4.39 -15.62 -1.31
CA LEU A 39 -4.36 -14.20 -1.68
C LEU A 39 -5.36 -13.39 -0.84
N ASP A 40 -6.58 -13.88 -0.65
CA ASP A 40 -7.58 -13.21 0.21
C ASP A 40 -7.12 -13.12 1.66
N PHE A 41 -6.52 -14.18 2.19
CA PHE A 41 -5.95 -14.17 3.53
C PHE A 41 -4.85 -13.11 3.65
N ILE A 42 -3.90 -13.07 2.71
CA ILE A 42 -2.81 -12.09 2.71
C ILE A 42 -3.37 -10.67 2.65
N ILE A 43 -4.26 -10.36 1.69
CA ILE A 43 -4.86 -9.02 1.56
C ILE A 43 -5.55 -8.60 2.86
N LYS A 44 -6.28 -9.51 3.51
CA LYS A 44 -6.96 -9.22 4.76
C LYS A 44 -5.99 -8.89 5.90
N GLN A 45 -4.86 -9.59 5.99
CA GLN A 45 -3.89 -9.37 7.07
C GLN A 45 -2.97 -8.18 6.80
N THR A 46 -2.47 -8.04 5.57
CA THR A 46 -1.40 -7.09 5.24
C THR A 46 -1.93 -5.81 4.59
N GLY A 47 -3.11 -5.85 4.00
CA GLY A 47 -3.72 -4.73 3.31
C GLY A 47 -3.77 -3.44 4.15
N PRO A 48 -4.37 -3.47 5.36
CA PRO A 48 -4.41 -2.31 6.25
C PRO A 48 -3.01 -1.81 6.66
N VAL A 49 -2.05 -2.71 6.85
CA VAL A 49 -0.67 -2.37 7.23
C VAL A 49 -0.01 -1.53 6.14
N PHE A 50 -0.02 -2.01 4.90
CA PHE A 50 0.59 -1.29 3.77
C PHE A 50 -0.16 0.00 3.43
N TYR A 51 -1.50 -0.01 3.51
CA TYR A 51 -2.30 1.18 3.26
C TYR A 51 -2.03 2.29 4.27
N ASN A 52 -1.98 1.94 5.57
CA ASN A 52 -1.70 2.91 6.62
C ASN A 52 -0.28 3.47 6.54
N GLN A 53 0.71 2.64 6.18
CA GLN A 53 2.07 3.12 5.95
C GLN A 53 2.09 4.12 4.77
N GLY A 54 1.45 3.79 3.65
CA GLY A 54 1.36 4.71 2.51
C GLY A 54 0.66 6.02 2.84
N LEU A 55 -0.36 6.00 3.70
CA LEU A 55 -1.00 7.22 4.20
C LEU A 55 -0.05 8.04 5.09
N ALA A 56 0.68 7.39 6.00
CA ALA A 56 1.65 8.08 6.86
C ALA A 56 2.75 8.74 6.02
N ASP A 57 3.28 8.05 5.01
CA ASP A 57 4.28 8.60 4.10
C ASP A 57 3.74 9.83 3.34
N ALA A 58 2.50 9.76 2.85
CA ALA A 58 1.84 10.89 2.19
C ALA A 58 1.65 12.07 3.15
N GLN A 59 1.23 11.79 4.39
CA GLN A 59 1.05 12.80 5.42
C GLN A 59 2.37 13.52 5.73
N THR A 60 3.47 12.80 5.90
CA THR A 60 4.80 13.39 6.13
C THR A 60 5.22 14.32 4.99
N ILE A 61 4.93 13.96 3.73
CA ILE A 61 5.24 14.81 2.58
C ILE A 61 4.42 16.11 2.62
N ILE A 62 3.13 16.01 2.95
CA ILE A 62 2.23 17.16 3.03
C ILE A 62 2.65 18.08 4.18
N GLU A 63 2.90 17.52 5.37
CA GLU A 63 3.32 18.28 6.55
C GLU A 63 4.56 19.12 6.27
N ARG A 64 5.58 18.52 5.63
CA ARG A 64 6.78 19.26 5.23
C ARG A 64 6.45 20.43 4.30
N LYS A 65 5.67 20.18 3.25
CA LYS A 65 5.30 21.23 2.28
C LYS A 65 4.48 22.35 2.92
N THR A 66 3.59 22.00 3.85
CA THR A 66 2.81 22.99 4.59
C THR A 66 3.69 23.83 5.51
N GLN A 67 4.71 23.22 6.13
CA GLN A 67 5.69 23.97 6.91
C GLN A 67 6.49 24.94 6.02
N ASP A 68 6.98 24.46 4.87
CA ASP A 68 7.71 25.31 3.90
C ASP A 68 6.85 26.53 3.50
N ILE A 69 5.56 26.30 3.19
CA ILE A 69 4.61 27.38 2.85
C ILE A 69 4.39 28.34 4.03
N ALA A 70 4.28 27.81 5.26
CA ALA A 70 4.08 28.65 6.44
C ALA A 70 5.30 29.55 6.70
N ASP A 71 6.50 29.02 6.50
CA ASP A 71 7.76 29.76 6.62
C ASP A 71 7.82 30.88 5.56
N GLU A 72 7.50 30.58 4.29
CA GLU A 72 7.44 31.59 3.21
C GLU A 72 6.42 32.71 3.47
N ILE A 73 5.27 32.40 4.07
CA ILE A 73 4.27 33.40 4.46
C ILE A 73 4.80 34.29 5.59
N TYR A 74 5.48 33.70 6.57
CA TYR A 74 6.06 34.45 7.68
C TYR A 74 7.14 35.45 7.20
N GLU A 75 7.94 35.07 6.20
CA GLU A 75 8.97 35.95 5.62
C GLU A 75 8.41 37.24 5.00
N ILE A 76 7.17 37.24 4.52
CA ILE A 76 6.52 38.41 3.92
C ILE A 76 5.63 39.18 4.89
N GLU A 77 5.56 38.78 6.16
CA GLU A 77 4.77 39.46 7.19
C GLU A 77 5.32 40.87 7.44
N MET A 78 4.45 41.87 7.38
CA MET A 78 4.81 43.27 7.64
C MET A 78 4.48 43.60 9.10
N ILE A 79 5.45 44.17 9.83
CA ILE A 79 5.23 44.62 11.21
C ILE A 79 4.35 45.88 11.18
N GLU A 80 3.17 45.80 11.80
CA GLU A 80 2.34 46.97 12.09
C GLU A 80 2.81 47.62 13.41
N ASN A 81 2.99 48.95 13.40
CA ASN A 81 3.34 49.78 14.56
C ASN A 81 2.13 50.14 15.41
#